data_AF-A0AAD2K2A1-F1
#
_entry.id   AF-A0AAD2K2A1-F1
#
_cell.length_a   1.000
_cell.length_b   1.000
_cell.length_c   1.000
_cell.angle_alpha   90.00
_cell.angle_beta   90.00
_cell.angle_gamma   90.00
#
_symmetry.space_group_name_H-M   'P 1'
#
loop_
_entity.id
_entity.type
_entity.pdbx_description
1 polymer ?
#
loop_
_entity_poly.entity_id
_entity_poly.type
_entity_poly.pdbx_seq_one_letter_code
_entity_poly.pdbx_strand_id
1 'polypeptide(L)'
;MKELIVNCRAMGHDLPDPDAWLPGGRKLRGECPSFNCQHKPTTACCMKKILYCKPDFQAQLGMLKEHCMKRGYKVIFFSKYHPELNFIEQCWGYAKCIYRIYPRTTNKESLKRTSSRLLNLFPLSPCIASLSDPCALLMDIITDSMGRSCLG
;
A
#
# COMPACT_ATOMS: atom_id res chain seq x y z
N MET A 1 12.78 -0.42 19.78
CA MET A 1 12.31 0.98 19.60
C MET A 1 13.22 1.98 20.30
N LYS A 2 13.58 1.80 21.59
CA LYS A 2 14.58 2.64 22.28
C LYS A 2 15.93 2.71 21.55
N GLU A 3 16.48 1.56 21.13
CA GLU A 3 17.73 1.50 20.36
C GLU A 3 17.66 2.25 19.02
N LEU A 4 16.55 2.09 18.27
CA LEU A 4 16.31 2.84 17.04
C LEU A 4 16.35 4.36 17.27
N ILE A 5 15.78 4.83 18.38
CA ILE A 5 15.76 6.26 18.71
C ILE A 5 17.15 6.75 19.09
N VAL A 6 17.90 5.96 19.87
CA VAL A 6 19.30 6.25 20.20
C VAL A 6 20.13 6.35 18.91
N ASN A 7 19.96 5.40 17.99
CA ASN A 7 20.66 5.40 16.71
C ASN A 7 20.28 6.60 15.84
N CYS A 8 18.98 6.92 15.71
CA CYS A 8 18.52 8.09 14.96
C CYS A 8 19.03 9.41 15.57
N ARG A 9 19.07 9.52 16.90
CA ARG A 9 19.67 10.68 17.58
C ARG A 9 21.17 10.78 17.35
N ALA A 10 21.89 9.66 17.40
CA ALA A 10 23.32 9.61 17.07
C ALA A 10 23.60 10.03 15.63
N MET A 11 22.65 9.80 14.72
CA MET A 11 22.67 10.28 13.33
C MET A 11 22.23 11.75 13.18
N GLY A 12 22.01 12.49 14.29
CA GLY A 12 21.69 13.92 14.29
C GLY A 12 20.21 14.25 14.13
N HIS A 13 19.30 13.28 14.16
CA HIS A 13 17.87 13.55 14.07
C HIS A 13 17.32 14.10 15.39
N ASP A 14 16.57 15.20 15.30
CA ASP A 14 15.86 15.81 16.43
C ASP A 14 14.64 14.98 16.86
N LEU A 15 14.87 13.89 17.58
CA LEU A 15 13.82 13.04 18.15
C LEU A 15 13.67 13.28 19.66
N PRO A 16 12.42 13.33 20.17
CA PRO A 16 12.18 13.47 21.60
C PRO A 16 12.74 12.27 22.37
N ASP A 17 13.10 12.52 23.62
CA ASP A 17 13.71 11.47 24.43
C ASP A 17 12.65 10.44 24.80
N PRO A 18 12.90 9.14 24.56
CA PRO A 18 11.95 8.10 24.95
C PRO A 18 11.66 8.10 26.45
N ASP A 19 12.53 8.70 27.27
CA ASP A 19 12.38 8.82 28.71
C ASP A 19 12.16 10.29 29.18
N ALA A 20 12.12 11.29 28.28
CA ALA A 20 11.74 12.65 28.66
C ALA A 20 10.23 12.80 28.87
N TRP A 21 9.92 13.70 29.79
CA TRP A 21 8.58 14.20 30.02
C TRP A 21 8.23 15.26 28.97
N LEU A 22 7.09 15.11 28.30
CA LEU A 22 6.53 16.15 27.44
C LEU A 22 6.03 17.33 28.29
N PRO A 23 5.88 18.54 27.70
CA PRO A 23 5.21 19.67 28.36
C PRO A 23 3.87 19.23 28.95
N GLY A 24 3.69 19.43 30.25
CA GLY A 24 2.53 18.92 31.01
C GLY A 24 2.75 17.60 31.75
N GLY A 25 4.00 17.16 31.94
CA GLY A 25 4.34 16.08 32.88
C GLY A 25 3.79 14.71 32.45
N ARG A 26 3.69 14.45 31.14
CA ARG A 26 3.31 13.12 30.62
C ARG A 26 4.49 12.45 29.92
N LYS A 27 4.71 11.17 30.21
CA LYS A 27 5.68 10.34 29.48
C LYS A 27 5.16 10.05 28.06
N LEU A 28 6.03 10.18 27.07
CA LEU A 28 5.71 9.85 25.69
C LEU A 28 5.50 8.33 25.56
N ARG A 29 4.33 7.91 25.08
CA ARG A 29 4.04 6.48 24.85
C ARG A 29 4.77 5.99 23.60
N GLY A 30 5.15 4.72 23.59
CA GLY A 30 5.69 4.07 22.38
C GLY A 30 4.68 4.11 21.23
N GLU A 31 3.41 3.76 21.52
CA GLU A 31 2.30 3.75 20.57
C GLU A 31 0.97 4.13 21.24
N CYS A 32 -0.01 4.54 20.43
CA CYS A 32 -1.39 4.77 20.88
C CYS A 32 -2.19 3.46 20.82
N PRO A 33 -3.19 3.27 21.70
CA PRO A 33 -4.10 2.12 21.63
C PRO A 33 -4.72 1.97 20.25
N SER A 34 -4.72 0.74 19.72
CA SER A 34 -5.27 0.38 18.40
C SER A 34 -4.72 1.20 17.24
N PHE A 35 -3.52 1.78 17.37
CA PHE A 35 -2.90 2.67 16.37
C PHE A 35 -3.73 3.91 16.01
N ASN A 36 -4.72 4.26 16.83
CA ASN A 36 -5.64 5.35 16.53
C ASN A 36 -5.16 6.65 17.17
N CYS A 37 -4.24 7.34 16.50
CA CYS A 37 -3.73 8.63 16.95
C CYS A 37 -4.78 9.72 16.66
N GLN A 38 -5.56 10.09 17.67
CA GLN A 38 -6.66 11.07 17.55
C GLN A 38 -6.21 12.52 17.34
N HIS A 39 -4.91 12.80 17.44
CA HIS A 39 -4.40 14.17 17.38
C HIS A 39 -3.71 14.47 16.04
N LYS A 40 -3.77 15.75 15.63
CA LYS A 40 -3.20 16.27 14.38
C LYS A 40 -1.70 15.94 14.24
N PRO A 41 -1.16 15.89 13.00
CA PRO A 41 0.24 15.51 12.70
C PRO A 41 1.31 16.26 13.52
N THR A 42 0.98 17.46 13.99
CA THR A 42 1.81 18.38 14.77
C THR A 42 1.94 18.02 16.24
N THR A 43 1.19 17.04 16.76
CA THR A 43 1.23 16.68 18.19
C THR A 43 2.00 15.39 18.39
N ALA A 44 3.01 15.45 19.25
CA ALA A 44 3.80 14.31 19.72
C ALA A 44 2.94 13.34 20.59
N CYS A 45 1.95 12.67 19.98
CA CYS A 45 1.01 11.82 20.73
C CYS A 45 1.63 10.47 21.15
N CYS A 46 2.50 9.90 20.31
CA CYS A 46 3.28 8.70 20.59
C CYS A 46 4.54 8.69 19.71
N MET A 47 5.57 7.98 20.17
CA MET A 47 6.86 7.88 19.48
C MET A 47 6.72 7.35 18.05
N LYS A 48 5.86 6.33 17.86
CA LYS A 48 5.57 5.77 16.54
C LYS A 48 5.09 6.84 15.56
N LYS A 49 4.13 7.70 15.95
CA LYS A 49 3.62 8.78 15.08
C LYS A 49 4.72 9.78 14.71
N ILE A 50 5.56 10.14 15.68
CA ILE A 50 6.68 11.06 15.46
C ILE A 50 7.65 10.50 14.42
N LEU A 51 8.02 9.23 14.53
CA LEU A 51 8.87 8.53 13.56
C LEU A 51 8.24 8.52 12.16
N TYR A 52 6.96 8.17 12.03
CA TYR A 52 6.26 8.19 10.72
C TYR A 52 6.17 9.58 10.09
N CYS A 53 6.21 10.64 10.89
CA CYS A 53 6.17 12.01 10.42
C CYS A 53 7.56 12.58 10.11
N LYS A 54 8.65 11.83 10.35
CA LYS A 54 9.98 12.31 10.01
C LYS A 54 10.20 12.30 8.49
N PRO A 55 10.89 13.33 7.94
CA PRO A 55 11.05 13.47 6.49
C PRO A 55 11.77 12.30 5.83
N ASP A 56 12.77 11.71 6.50
CA ASP A 56 13.50 10.52 6.05
C ASP A 56 12.58 9.31 5.94
N PHE A 57 11.72 9.07 6.93
CA PHE A 57 10.73 7.99 6.89
C PHE A 57 9.67 8.20 5.80
N GLN A 58 9.26 9.45 5.55
CA GLN A 58 8.31 9.77 4.48
C GLN A 58 8.94 9.67 3.09
N ALA A 59 10.23 10.01 2.96
CA ALA A 59 10.97 9.93 1.72
C ALA A 59 11.41 8.50 1.39
N GLN A 60 11.54 7.63 2.41
CA GLN A 60 12.03 6.27 2.23
C GLN A 60 11.06 5.43 1.40
N LEU A 61 11.55 4.95 0.26
CA LEU A 61 10.82 3.99 -0.57
C LEU A 61 10.88 2.60 0.06
N GLY A 62 9.78 1.84 -0.02
CA GLY A 62 9.79 0.44 0.38
C GLY A 62 10.79 -0.36 -0.46
N MET A 63 11.46 -1.34 0.16
CA MET A 63 12.52 -2.14 -0.49
C MET A 63 12.12 -2.73 -1.85
N LEU A 64 10.87 -3.21 -1.97
CA LEU A 64 10.36 -3.74 -3.24
C LEU A 64 10.27 -2.66 -4.32
N LYS A 65 9.77 -1.47 -3.97
CA LYS A 65 9.68 -0.35 -4.91
C LYS A 65 11.07 0.08 -5.36
N GLU A 66 12.01 0.21 -4.43
CA GLU A 66 13.40 0.54 -4.75
C GLU A 66 14.03 -0.51 -5.69
N HIS A 67 13.84 -1.81 -5.40
CA HIS A 67 14.38 -2.91 -6.20
C HIS A 67 13.81 -2.95 -7.63
N CYS A 68 12.50 -2.69 -7.78
CA CYS A 68 11.83 -2.60 -9.07
C CYS A 68 12.30 -1.37 -9.86
N MET A 69 12.38 -0.20 -9.22
CA MET A 69 12.85 1.03 -9.85
C MET A 69 14.31 0.93 -10.30
N LYS A 70 15.18 0.28 -9.51
CA LYS A 70 16.57 -0.02 -9.91
C LYS A 70 16.68 -0.87 -11.18
N ARG A 71 15.65 -1.64 -11.53
CA ARG A 71 15.58 -2.43 -12.77
C ARG A 71 14.85 -1.71 -13.91
N GLY A 72 14.44 -0.45 -13.71
CA GLY A 72 13.70 0.32 -14.70
C GLY A 72 12.19 0.07 -14.74
N TYR A 73 11.64 -0.67 -13.75
CA TYR A 73 10.19 -0.88 -13.68
C TYR A 73 9.47 0.30 -13.01
N LYS A 74 8.31 0.67 -13.56
CA LYS A 74 7.36 1.57 -12.90
C LYS A 74 6.52 0.76 -11.91
N VAL A 75 6.43 1.22 -10.67
CA VAL A 75 5.67 0.56 -9.60
C VAL A 75 4.42 1.38 -9.31
N ILE A 76 3.27 0.74 -9.44
CA ILE A 76 1.96 1.32 -9.13
C ILE A 76 1.45 0.65 -7.85
N PHE A 77 1.10 1.47 -6.85
CA PHE A 77 0.46 0.97 -5.63
C PHE A 77 -1.04 1.24 -5.70
N PHE A 78 -1.84 0.20 -5.51
CA PHE A 78 -3.29 0.30 -5.38
C PHE A 78 -3.66 0.54 -3.92
N SER A 79 -4.79 1.22 -3.70
CA SER A 79 -5.37 1.37 -2.37
C SER A 79 -5.75 0.00 -1.81
N LYS A 80 -5.58 -0.15 -0.50
CA LYS A 80 -5.99 -1.37 0.20
C LYS A 80 -7.52 -1.48 0.13
N TYR A 81 -8.02 -2.70 -0.12
CA TYR A 81 -9.45 -3.03 -0.21
C TYR A 81 -10.20 -2.56 -1.46
N HIS A 82 -9.46 -2.24 -2.53
CA HIS A 82 -10.03 -1.91 -3.84
C HIS A 82 -9.56 -2.90 -4.93
N PRO A 83 -9.94 -4.20 -4.84
CA PRO A 83 -9.53 -5.21 -5.81
C PRO A 83 -10.00 -4.90 -7.24
N GLU A 84 -11.04 -4.10 -7.41
CA GLU A 84 -11.55 -3.63 -8.71
C GLU A 84 -10.50 -2.84 -9.51
N LEU A 85 -9.56 -2.19 -8.83
CA LEU A 85 -8.45 -1.44 -9.44
C LEU A 85 -7.33 -2.34 -9.96
N ASN A 86 -7.24 -3.56 -9.43
CA ASN A 86 -6.16 -4.47 -9.75
C ASN A 86 -6.49 -5.27 -11.01
N PHE A 87 -5.83 -4.94 -12.12
CA PHE A 87 -6.09 -5.55 -13.43
C PHE A 87 -6.09 -7.09 -13.43
N ILE A 88 -5.23 -7.71 -12.62
CA ILE A 88 -5.14 -9.18 -12.56
C ILE A 88 -6.45 -9.81 -12.05
N GLU A 89 -7.22 -9.10 -11.23
CA GLU A 89 -8.51 -9.58 -10.71
C GLU A 89 -9.55 -9.67 -11.83
N GLN A 90 -9.51 -8.75 -12.79
CA GLN A 90 -10.38 -8.80 -13.97
C GLN A 90 -10.00 -9.97 -14.89
N CYS A 91 -8.70 -10.20 -15.09
CA CYS A 91 -8.19 -11.36 -15.83
C CYS A 91 -8.66 -12.68 -15.17
N TRP A 92 -8.53 -12.78 -13.85
CA TRP A 92 -9.00 -13.95 -13.10
C TRP A 92 -10.52 -14.08 -13.11
N GLY A 93 -11.26 -12.97 -13.01
CA GLY A 93 -12.72 -12.94 -13.12
C GLY A 93 -13.19 -13.54 -14.44
N TYR A 94 -12.64 -13.06 -15.55
CA TYR A 94 -12.95 -13.56 -16.90
C TYR A 94 -12.60 -15.04 -17.07
N ALA A 95 -11.38 -15.44 -16.68
CA ALA A 95 -10.97 -16.84 -16.77
C ALA A 95 -11.87 -17.77 -15.94
N LYS A 96 -12.29 -17.35 -14.74
CA LYS A 96 -13.26 -18.08 -13.91
C LYS A 96 -14.64 -18.17 -14.55
N CYS A 97 -15.10 -17.11 -15.21
CA CYS A 97 -16.38 -17.13 -15.94
C CYS A 97 -16.36 -18.18 -17.06
N ILE A 98 -15.30 -18.20 -17.88
CA ILE A 98 -15.18 -19.23 -18.94
C ILE A 98 -14.98 -20.62 -18.33
N TYR A 99 -14.23 -20.74 -17.24
CA TYR A 99 -14.03 -22.02 -16.60
C TYR A 99 -15.34 -22.66 -16.12
N ARG A 100 -16.31 -21.85 -15.66
CA ARG A 100 -17.63 -22.33 -15.21
C ARG A 100 -18.48 -22.94 -16.32
N ILE A 101 -18.27 -22.55 -17.58
CA ILE A 101 -18.95 -23.14 -18.74
C ILE A 101 -18.14 -24.30 -19.36
N TYR A 102 -16.91 -24.53 -18.90
CA TYR A 102 -16.05 -25.61 -19.36
C TYR A 102 -16.36 -26.92 -18.61
N PRO A 103 -16.08 -28.10 -19.20
CA PRO A 103 -16.16 -29.36 -18.48
C PRO A 103 -15.33 -29.33 -17.19
N ARG A 104 -15.92 -29.83 -16.10
CA ARG A 104 -15.30 -29.82 -14.77
C ARG A 104 -14.02 -30.66 -14.78
N THR A 105 -12.91 -30.08 -14.34
CA THR A 105 -11.67 -30.85 -14.19
C THR A 105 -11.73 -31.73 -12.95
N THR A 106 -11.19 -32.94 -13.03
CA THR A 106 -11.20 -33.94 -11.95
C THR A 106 -9.90 -33.97 -11.14
N ASN A 107 -8.80 -33.44 -11.68
CA ASN A 107 -7.50 -33.41 -11.02
C ASN A 107 -6.77 -32.08 -11.21
N LYS A 108 -5.71 -31.89 -10.42
CA LYS A 108 -4.93 -30.65 -10.36
C LYS A 108 -4.18 -30.38 -11.66
N GLU A 109 -3.69 -31.41 -12.34
CA GLU A 109 -2.96 -31.27 -13.60
C GLU A 109 -3.88 -30.73 -14.70
N SER A 110 -5.08 -31.28 -14.79
CA SER A 110 -6.12 -30.83 -15.74
C SER A 110 -6.57 -29.41 -15.40
N LEU A 111 -6.75 -29.09 -14.12
CA LEU A 111 -7.06 -27.72 -13.68
C LEU A 111 -5.98 -26.74 -14.13
N LYS A 112 -4.69 -27.06 -13.92
CA LYS A 112 -3.57 -26.19 -14.34
C LYS A 112 -3.60 -25.96 -15.85
N ARG A 113 -3.69 -27.03 -16.65
CA ARG A 113 -3.73 -26.95 -18.12
C ARG A 113 -4.91 -26.11 -18.60
N THR A 114 -6.11 -26.36 -18.08
CA THR A 114 -7.31 -25.61 -18.43
C THR A 114 -7.16 -24.15 -18.00
N SER A 115 -6.71 -23.86 -16.78
CA SER A 115 -6.52 -22.49 -16.28
C SER A 115 -5.54 -21.70 -17.14
N SER A 116 -4.39 -22.27 -17.47
CA SER A 116 -3.41 -21.64 -18.38
C SER A 116 -4.02 -21.37 -19.76
N ARG A 117 -4.78 -22.32 -20.32
CA ARG A 117 -5.46 -22.13 -21.59
C ARG A 117 -6.48 -21.00 -21.54
N LEU A 118 -7.29 -20.94 -20.49
CA LEU A 118 -8.33 -19.92 -20.34
C LEU A 118 -7.77 -18.52 -20.10
N LEU A 119 -6.67 -18.41 -19.36
CA LEU A 119 -5.96 -17.14 -19.19
C LEU A 119 -5.41 -16.61 -20.52
N ASN A 120 -4.96 -17.50 -21.43
CA ASN A 120 -4.51 -17.12 -22.77
C ASN A 120 -5.65 -16.68 -23.70
N LEU A 121 -6.91 -16.99 -23.37
CA LEU A 121 -8.07 -16.49 -24.13
C LEU A 121 -8.45 -15.06 -23.73
N PHE A 122 -7.85 -14.51 -22.67
CA PHE A 122 -8.16 -13.16 -22.21
C PHE A 122 -7.75 -12.15 -23.29
N PRO A 123 -8.69 -11.35 -23.83
CA PRO A 123 -8.37 -10.35 -24.84
C PRO A 123 -7.65 -9.19 -24.17
N LEU A 124 -6.32 -9.22 -24.19
CA LEU A 124 -5.49 -8.19 -23.54
C LEU A 124 -5.67 -6.81 -24.19
N SER A 125 -5.79 -6.73 -25.51
CA SER A 125 -5.79 -5.45 -26.22
C SER A 125 -7.04 -4.58 -25.96
N PRO A 126 -8.29 -5.09 -25.99
CA PRO A 126 -9.46 -4.26 -25.71
C PRO A 126 -9.58 -3.90 -24.23
N CYS A 127 -9.14 -4.80 -23.34
CA CYS A 127 -9.25 -4.61 -21.90
C CYS A 127 -8.20 -3.65 -21.34
N ILE A 128 -6.95 -3.67 -21.84
CA ILE A 128 -5.93 -2.68 -21.43
C ILE A 128 -6.37 -1.27 -21.85
N ALA A 129 -6.95 -1.10 -23.04
CA ALA A 129 -7.51 0.17 -23.49
C ALA A 129 -8.72 0.61 -22.64
N SER A 130 -9.60 -0.32 -22.25
CA SER A 130 -10.71 -0.01 -21.34
C SER A 130 -10.27 0.22 -19.89
N LEU A 131 -8.99 0.09 -19.55
CA LEU A 131 -8.46 0.34 -18.21
C LEU A 131 -7.62 1.61 -18.15
N SER A 132 -6.97 2.01 -19.23
CA SER A 132 -6.30 3.32 -19.27
C SER A 132 -7.28 4.44 -18.96
N ASP A 133 -8.50 4.38 -19.50
CA ASP A 133 -9.43 5.50 -19.39
C ASP A 133 -10.14 5.55 -18.02
N PRO A 134 -10.68 4.44 -17.47
CA PRO A 134 -11.32 4.46 -16.16
C PRO A 134 -10.33 4.42 -15.00
N CYS A 135 -9.16 3.77 -15.12
CA CYS A 135 -8.16 3.83 -14.05
C CYS A 135 -7.51 5.21 -13.96
N ALA A 136 -7.34 5.96 -15.05
CA ALA A 136 -6.93 7.36 -14.96
C ALA A 136 -7.98 8.19 -14.21
N LEU A 137 -9.25 8.10 -14.62
CA LEU A 137 -10.35 8.83 -13.98
C LEU A 137 -10.56 8.42 -12.50
N LEU A 138 -10.42 7.14 -12.19
CA LEU A 138 -10.59 6.60 -10.84
C LEU A 138 -9.38 6.89 -9.95
N MET A 139 -8.15 6.90 -10.49
CA MET A 139 -6.98 7.39 -9.76
C MET A 139 -7.08 8.90 -9.53
N ASP A 140 -7.65 9.69 -10.45
CA ASP A 140 -7.93 11.10 -10.24
C ASP A 140 -9.00 11.32 -9.16
N ILE A 141 -10.09 10.54 -9.16
CA ILE A 141 -11.13 10.57 -8.12
C ILE A 141 -10.58 10.13 -6.75
N ILE A 142 -9.75 9.08 -6.71
CA ILE A 142 -9.12 8.60 -5.47
C ILE A 142 -8.08 9.61 -4.99
N THR A 143 -7.32 10.25 -5.87
CA THR A 143 -6.35 11.29 -5.51
C THR A 143 -7.07 12.54 -4.99
N ASP A 144 -8.21 12.92 -5.56
CA ASP A 144 -9.04 14.03 -5.06
C ASP A 144 -9.74 13.69 -3.73
N SER A 145 -10.16 12.44 -3.54
CA SER A 145 -10.75 11.93 -2.29
C SER A 145 -9.71 11.82 -1.15
N MET A 146 -8.50 11.32 -1.45
CA MET A 146 -7.41 11.21 -0.48
C MET A 146 -6.68 12.55 -0.23
N GLY A 147 -6.65 13.45 -1.22
CA GLY A 147 -6.12 14.81 -1.07
C GLY A 147 -6.91 15.66 -0.08
N ARG A 148 -8.24 15.50 -0.02
CA ARG A 148 -9.10 16.20 0.94
C ARG A 148 -8.96 15.70 2.38
N SER A 149 -8.47 14.48 2.59
CA SER A 149 -8.28 13.92 3.95
C SER A 149 -6.90 14.21 4.56
N CYS A 150 -5.97 14.80 3.79
CA CYS A 150 -4.66 15.25 4.27
C CYS A 150 -4.58 16.76 4.58
N LEU A 151 -5.67 17.52 4.41
CA LEU A 151 -5.79 18.94 4.79
C LEU A 151 -6.74 19.19 5.99
N GLY A 152 -7.04 18.16 6.79
CA GLY A 152 -7.85 18.25 8.02
C GLY A 152 -7.06 18.06 9.30
#